data_AF-A0A0A0EB54-F1
#
_entry.id   AF-A0A0A0EB54-F1
#
_cell.length_a   1.000
_cell.length_b   1.000
_cell.length_c   1.000
_cell.angle_alpha   90.00
_cell.angle_beta   90.00
_cell.angle_gamma   90.00
#
_symmetry.space_group_name_H-M   'P 1'
#
loop_
_entity.id
_entity.type
_entity.pdbx_description
1 polymer ?
#
loop_
_entity_poly.entity_id
_entity_poly.type
_entity_poly.pdbx_seq_one_letter_code
_entity_poly.pdbx_strand_id
1 'polypeptide(L)'
;MCAMTDTRDTVASFLDRVGRSNFERNLGHSTQVVSRALAKNQFPAHWFFSCRDWCAEIGIEVPEHLFRQNVGAADASKQNADRSAA
;
A
#
# COMPACT_ATOMS: atom_id res chain seq x y z
N MET A 1 5.54 -27.28 -2.35
CA MET A 1 6.65 -26.32 -2.18
C MET A 1 6.16 -25.25 -1.23
N CYS A 2 6.59 -25.29 0.04
CA CYS A 2 6.14 -24.32 1.06
C CYS A 2 7.02 -23.07 0.94
N ALA A 3 6.41 -21.93 0.60
CA ALA A 3 7.12 -20.66 0.52
C ALA A 3 7.49 -20.23 1.95
N MET A 4 8.79 -20.14 2.21
CA MET A 4 9.32 -19.48 3.39
C MET A 4 8.89 -18.01 3.33
N THR A 5 8.07 -17.58 4.28
CA THR A 5 7.89 -16.16 4.60
C THR A 5 9.25 -15.61 5.00
N ASP A 6 9.94 -14.98 4.06
CA ASP A 6 11.18 -14.29 4.33
C ASP A 6 10.83 -13.03 5.11
N THR A 7 11.37 -12.93 6.32
CA THR A 7 11.14 -11.81 7.24
C THR A 7 11.64 -10.45 6.69
N ARG A 8 12.10 -10.38 5.43
CA ARG A 8 12.43 -9.16 4.67
C ARG A 8 11.43 -8.85 3.55
N ASP A 9 10.25 -9.48 3.52
CA ASP A 9 9.19 -9.08 2.59
C ASP A 9 8.83 -7.61 2.83
N THR A 10 9.24 -6.75 1.89
CA THR A 10 8.95 -5.32 1.86
C THR A 10 7.72 -5.04 1.00
N VAL A 11 7.15 -3.83 1.11
CA VAL A 11 6.07 -3.38 0.22
C VAL A 11 6.47 -3.51 -1.25
N ALA A 12 7.74 -3.23 -1.58
CA ALA A 12 8.25 -3.37 -2.95
C ALA A 12 8.26 -4.83 -3.41
N SER A 13 8.80 -5.75 -2.60
CA SER A 13 8.84 -7.19 -2.91
C SER A 13 7.43 -7.77 -3.06
N PHE A 14 6.51 -7.37 -2.19
CA PHE A 14 5.12 -7.79 -2.28
C PHE A 14 4.46 -7.29 -3.57
N LEU A 15 4.57 -5.99 -3.88
CA LEU A 15 4.00 -5.40 -5.09
C LEU A 15 4.63 -5.95 -6.38
N ASP A 16 5.90 -6.35 -6.36
CA ASP A 16 6.54 -7.04 -7.48
C ASP A 16 5.90 -8.42 -7.69
N ARG A 17 5.66 -9.15 -6.60
CA ARG A 17 5.06 -10.50 -6.62
C ARG A 17 3.58 -10.51 -7.04
N VAL A 18 2.76 -9.59 -6.54
CA VAL A 18 1.33 -9.51 -6.89
C VAL A 18 1.07 -8.68 -8.16
N GLY A 19 2.07 -7.90 -8.59
CA GLY A 19 1.97 -6.96 -9.70
C GLY A 19 1.33 -5.63 -9.28
N ARG A 20 2.15 -4.57 -9.21
CA ARG A 20 1.72 -3.21 -8.84
C ARG A 20 0.48 -2.74 -9.62
N SER A 21 0.44 -2.93 -10.94
CA SER A 21 -0.68 -2.46 -11.77
C SER A 21 -1.99 -3.21 -11.47
N ASN A 22 -1.91 -4.50 -11.14
CA ASN A 22 -3.08 -5.28 -10.75
C ASN A 22 -3.57 -4.89 -9.36
N PHE A 23 -2.64 -4.60 -8.45
CA PHE A 23 -2.93 -4.09 -7.11
C PHE A 23 -3.64 -2.73 -7.18
N GLU A 24 -3.10 -1.77 -7.94
CA GLU A 24 -3.71 -0.45 -8.14
C GLU A 24 -5.12 -0.54 -8.74
N ARG A 25 -5.31 -1.42 -9.72
CA ARG A 25 -6.59 -1.60 -10.40
C ARG A 25 -7.64 -2.34 -9.56
N ASN A 26 -7.25 -3.36 -8.79
CA ASN A 26 -8.19 -4.10 -7.93
C ASN A 26 -8.61 -3.30 -6.70
N LEU A 27 -7.66 -2.63 -6.05
CA LEU A 27 -7.96 -1.82 -4.87
C LEU A 27 -8.54 -0.44 -5.21
N GLY A 28 -8.48 -0.03 -6.47
CA GLY A 28 -8.96 1.28 -6.91
C GLY A 28 -8.18 2.45 -6.31
N HIS A 29 -6.92 2.22 -5.93
CA HIS A 29 -6.06 3.23 -5.32
C HIS A 29 -5.17 3.89 -6.36
N SER A 30 -5.00 5.21 -6.25
CA SER A 30 -4.12 5.97 -7.13
C SER A 30 -2.65 5.56 -6.94
N THR A 31 -1.90 5.48 -8.05
CA THR A 31 -0.45 5.19 -8.08
C THR A 31 0.35 6.08 -7.12
N GLN A 32 -0.11 7.31 -6.87
CA GLN A 32 0.53 8.19 -5.88
C GLN A 32 0.44 7.64 -4.45
N VAL A 33 -0.71 7.11 -4.04
CA VAL A 33 -0.91 6.59 -2.68
C VAL A 33 -0.10 5.31 -2.50
N VAL A 34 -0.08 4.45 -3.52
CA VAL A 34 0.76 3.24 -3.54
C VAL A 34 2.25 3.60 -3.51
N SER A 35 2.68 4.62 -4.25
CA SER A 35 4.07 5.10 -4.23
C SER A 35 4.48 5.67 -2.88
N ARG A 36 3.57 6.39 -2.19
CA ARG A 36 3.81 6.88 -0.82
C ARG A 36 3.92 5.73 0.19
N ALA A 37 3.08 4.71 0.07
CA ALA A 37 3.15 3.51 0.91
C ALA A 37 4.47 2.75 0.67
N LEU A 38 4.90 2.64 -0.59
CA LEU A 38 6.17 2.03 -0.97
C LEU A 38 7.37 2.81 -0.41
N ALA A 39 7.36 4.15 -0.50
CA ALA A 39 8.41 4.99 0.08
C ALA A 39 8.52 4.83 1.60
N LYS A 40 7.39 4.62 2.28
CA LYS A 40 7.33 4.38 3.74
C LYS A 40 7.54 2.92 4.13
N ASN A 41 7.63 2.00 3.15
CA ASN A 41 7.63 0.55 3.38
C ASN A 41 6.50 0.07 4.31
N GLN A 42 5.35 0.76 4.30
CA GLN A 42 4.19 0.43 5.12
C GLN A 42 2.89 0.73 4.38
N PHE A 43 1.96 -0.22 4.45
CA PHE A 43 0.59 -0.04 3.97
C PHE A 43 -0.32 0.54 5.05
N PRO A 44 -1.33 1.34 4.67
CA PRO A 44 -2.38 1.76 5.57
C PRO A 44 -3.18 0.55 6.09
N ALA A 45 -3.50 0.54 7.39
CA ALA A 45 -4.29 -0.55 7.99
C ALA A 45 -5.67 -0.74 7.33
N HIS A 46 -6.29 0.32 6.81
CA HIS A 46 -7.59 0.19 6.13
C HIS A 46 -7.52 -0.58 4.79
N TRP A 47 -6.33 -0.74 4.19
CA TRP A 47 -6.15 -1.55 2.98
C TRP A 47 -6.10 -3.05 3.29
N PHE A 48 -5.88 -3.42 4.57
CA PHE A 48 -5.71 -4.80 4.97
C PHE A 48 -6.88 -5.68 4.56
N PHE A 49 -8.12 -5.25 4.79
CA PHE A 49 -9.31 -6.05 4.48
C PHE A 49 -9.46 -6.29 2.98
N SER A 50 -9.29 -5.25 2.16
CA SER A 50 -9.35 -5.36 0.69
C SER A 50 -8.19 -6.19 0.12
N CYS A 51 -6.98 -6.01 0.65
CA CYS A 51 -5.83 -6.85 0.31
C CYS A 51 -6.08 -8.31 0.70
N ARG A 52 -6.66 -8.56 1.88
CA ARG A 52 -6.90 -9.91 2.37
C ARG A 52 -7.89 -10.67 1.50
N ASP A 53 -8.98 -10.01 1.14
CA ASP A 53 -9.99 -10.59 0.26
C ASP A 53 -9.38 -10.93 -1.11
N TRP A 54 -8.70 -9.96 -1.74
CA TRP A 54 -8.07 -10.17 -3.03
C TRP A 54 -6.93 -11.20 -3.00
N CYS A 55 -6.10 -11.19 -1.96
CA CYS A 55 -5.02 -12.16 -1.78
C CYS A 55 -5.57 -13.59 -1.61
N ALA A 56 -6.71 -13.74 -0.93
CA ALA A 56 -7.40 -15.02 -0.83
C ALA A 56 -7.90 -15.51 -2.21
N GLU A 57 -8.37 -14.62 -3.08
CA GLU A 57 -8.80 -14.96 -4.44
C GLU A 57 -7.65 -15.43 -5.34
N ILE A 58 -6.47 -14.80 -5.21
CA ILE A 58 -5.28 -15.15 -6.00
C ILE A 58 -4.40 -16.23 -5.34
N GLY A 59 -4.77 -16.71 -4.15
CA GLY A 59 -4.05 -17.74 -3.41
C GLY A 59 -2.68 -17.31 -2.88
N ILE A 60 -2.52 -16.03 -2.52
CA ILE A 60 -1.29 -15.48 -1.97
C ILE A 60 -1.50 -15.14 -0.48
N GLU A 61 -0.46 -15.33 0.32
CA GLU A 61 -0.50 -15.00 1.74
C GLU A 61 -0.28 -13.49 1.95
N VAL A 62 -1.10 -12.88 2.79
CA VAL A 62 -1.03 -11.44 3.07
C VAL A 62 0.09 -11.17 4.08
N PRO A 63 1.06 -10.31 3.76
CA PRO A 63 2.09 -9.92 4.72
C PRO A 63 1.51 -8.92 5.73
N GLU A 64 0.87 -9.43 6.79
CA GLU A 64 0.19 -8.64 7.83
C GLU A 64 1.14 -7.64 8.51
N HIS A 65 2.44 -7.97 8.60
CA HIS A 65 3.47 -7.11 9.19
C HIS A 65 3.69 -5.80 8.41
N LEU A 66 3.29 -5.73 7.14
CA LEU A 66 3.36 -4.53 6.31
C LEU A 66 2.20 -3.56 6.56
N PHE A 67 1.10 -4.04 7.14
CA PHE A 67 -0.09 -3.23 7.43
C PHE A 67 -0.01 -2.67 8.85
N ARG A 68 0.71 -1.56 9.01
CA ARG A 68 0.76 -0.85 10.30
C ARG A 68 -0.19 0.33 10.32
N GLN A 69 -0.85 0.51 11.46
CA GLN A 69 -1.66 1.68 11.73
C GLN A 69 -0.73 2.89 11.82
N ASN A 70 -0.67 3.69 10.75
CA ASN A 70 0.02 4.98 10.76
C ASN A 70 -0.75 5.92 11.71
N VAL A 71 -0.42 5.90 13.01
CA VAL A 71 -0.93 6.84 14.04
C VAL A 71 -0.43 8.28 13.80
N GLY A 72 0.26 8.57 12.70
CA GLY A 72 0.87 9.88 12.44
C GLY A 72 0.79 10.40 11.00
N ALA A 73 -0.05 9.83 10.13
CA ALA A 73 -0.31 10.46 8.82
C ALA A 73 -1.41 11.52 8.97
N ALA A 74 -1.12 12.55 9.78
CA ALA A 74 -1.84 13.81 9.70
C ALA A 74 -1.66 14.36 8.29
N ASP A 75 -2.74 14.27 7.53
CA ASP A 75 -3.14 15.12 6.42
C ASP A 75 -2.22 16.34 6.20
N ALA A 76 -1.29 16.21 5.26
CA ALA A 76 -0.64 17.38 4.66
C ALA A 76 -1.51 17.88 3.49
N SER A 77 -2.76 18.27 3.76
CA SER A 77 -3.50 19.19 2.88
C SER A 77 -2.90 20.58 3.04
N LYS A 78 -1.80 20.86 2.33
CA LYS A 78 -1.38 22.23 2.02
C LYS A 78 -0.79 22.30 0.62
N GLN A 79 -1.67 22.22 -0.38
CA GLN A 79 -1.40 22.77 -1.71
C GLN A 79 -2.62 23.55 -2.18
N ASN A 80 -2.72 24.80 -1.73
CA ASN A 80 -3.00 25.92 -2.62
C ASN A 80 -2.73 27.22 -1.84
N ALA A 81 -1.47 27.67 -1.84
CA ALA A 81 -1.14 29.02 -1.43
C ALA A 81 -1.10 29.89 -2.69
N ASP A 82 -2.04 30.82 -2.75
CA ASP A 82 -1.84 32.20 -3.20
C ASP A 82 -1.32 32.42 -4.63
N ARG A 83 -2.26 32.60 -5.55
CA ARG A 83 -2.08 33.50 -6.70
C ARG A 83 -3.34 34.34 -6.86
N SER A 84 -3.47 35.44 -6.13
CA SER A 84 -4.27 36.62 -6.50
C SER A 84 -4.11 37.75 -5.47
N ALA A 85 -3.05 38.55 -5.63
CA ALA A 85 -3.02 39.96 -5.23
C ALA A 85 -2.36 40.69 -6.41
N ALA A 86 -3.18 41.35 -7.24
CA ALA A 86 -3.50 42.78 -7.17
C ALA A 86 -2.44 43.63 -7.90
#